data_AF-F0P002-F1
#
_entry.id   AF-F0P002-F1
#
_cell.length_a   1.000
_cell.length_b   1.000
_cell.length_c   1.000
_cell.angle_alpha   90.00
_cell.angle_beta   90.00
_cell.angle_gamma   90.00
#
_symmetry.space_group_name_H-M   'P 1'
#
loop_
_entity.id
_entity.type
_entity.pdbx_description
1 polymer ?
#
loop_
_entity_poly.entity_id
_entity_poly.type
_entity_poly.pdbx_seq_one_letter_code
_entity_poly.pdbx_strand_id
1 'polypeptide(L)'
;MMNTKIIAVDFDGTIVEDKYPQIGKPKLFAFETLKKLQNEGYRLILWTYRSGEKLSEAVEFCRANGIEFYAVNSSFEGEEYDPKQQSRKINADLFIDDRNLGGFPGWGEVYQVISQKIEFTLHHGEKKEQKKKRGFFRL
;
A
#
# COMPACT_ATOMS: atom_id res chain seq x y z
N MET A 1 14.97 -19.10 2.63
CA MET A 1 14.16 -18.72 3.82
C MET A 1 12.97 -17.94 3.31
N MET A 2 11.75 -18.39 3.58
CA MET A 2 10.54 -17.62 3.28
C MET A 2 10.59 -16.34 4.14
N ASN A 3 10.43 -15.17 3.51
CA ASN A 3 10.60 -13.89 4.19
C ASN A 3 9.32 -13.60 4.98
N THR A 4 9.32 -13.84 6.30
CA THR A 4 8.11 -13.76 7.16
C THR A 4 7.66 -12.34 7.53
N LYS A 5 8.12 -11.33 6.77
CA LYS A 5 7.91 -9.93 7.09
C LYS A 5 6.45 -9.51 6.88
N ILE A 6 6.00 -8.58 7.72
CA ILE A 6 4.67 -7.99 7.72
C ILE A 6 4.76 -6.59 7.11
N ILE A 7 3.91 -6.32 6.13
CA ILE A 7 3.79 -5.01 5.48
C ILE A 7 2.40 -4.46 5.75
N ALA A 8 2.32 -3.32 6.42
CA ALA A 8 1.10 -2.53 6.54
C ALA A 8 0.93 -1.67 5.27
N VAL A 9 -0.25 -1.75 4.65
CA VAL A 9 -0.55 -1.08 3.38
C VAL A 9 -1.80 -0.24 3.55
N ASP A 10 -1.66 1.07 3.32
CA ASP A 10 -2.81 1.98 3.26
C ASP A 10 -3.70 1.72 2.02
N PHE A 11 -4.94 2.19 2.08
CA PHE A 11 -5.91 2.00 1.01
C PHE A 11 -6.07 3.22 0.10
N ASP A 12 -6.55 4.34 0.64
CA ASP A 12 -6.95 5.53 -0.12
C ASP A 12 -5.75 6.41 -0.44
N GLY A 13 -5.41 6.53 -1.73
CA GLY A 13 -4.17 7.18 -2.14
C GLY A 13 -3.00 6.21 -2.27
N THR A 14 -3.15 4.95 -1.83
CA THR A 14 -2.08 3.93 -1.89
C THR A 14 -2.45 2.77 -2.82
N ILE A 15 -3.49 1.99 -2.50
CA ILE A 15 -4.00 0.90 -3.36
C ILE A 15 -4.87 1.48 -4.48
N VAL A 16 -5.71 2.47 -4.15
CA VAL A 16 -6.61 3.16 -5.07
C VAL A 16 -6.31 4.67 -5.10
N GLU A 17 -6.88 5.39 -6.08
CA GLU A 17 -6.96 6.85 -6.03
C GLU A 17 -7.71 7.30 -4.77
N ASP A 18 -7.27 8.39 -4.13
CA ASP A 18 -8.01 8.96 -2.98
C ASP A 18 -9.34 9.56 -3.46
N LYS A 19 -10.44 8.88 -3.11
CA LYS A 19 -11.82 9.29 -3.38
C LYS A 19 -12.73 9.04 -2.19
N TYR A 20 -12.19 8.97 -0.98
CA TYR A 20 -12.99 8.71 0.22
C TYR A 20 -14.18 9.70 0.29
N PRO A 21 -15.42 9.25 0.52
CA PRO A 21 -15.79 7.91 1.01
C PRO A 21 -16.00 6.83 -0.07
N GLN A 22 -15.98 7.17 -1.37
CA GLN A 22 -16.06 6.19 -2.45
C GLN A 22 -14.73 5.44 -2.63
N ILE A 23 -14.75 4.32 -3.36
CA ILE A 23 -13.53 3.62 -3.77
C ILE A 23 -13.02 4.23 -5.08
N GLY A 24 -11.77 4.67 -5.08
CA GLY A 24 -11.09 5.18 -6.27
C GLY A 24 -10.76 4.10 -7.29
N LYS A 25 -10.22 4.50 -8.44
CA LYS A 25 -9.68 3.53 -9.39
C LYS A 25 -8.42 2.88 -8.81
N PRO A 26 -8.15 1.60 -9.08
CA PRO A 26 -6.88 0.97 -8.71
C PRO A 26 -5.68 1.78 -9.23
N LYS A 27 -4.67 1.96 -8.38
CA LYS A 27 -3.39 2.51 -8.84
C LYS A 27 -2.69 1.53 -9.77
N LEU A 28 -1.95 2.06 -10.73
CA LEU A 28 -1.20 1.25 -11.69
C LEU A 28 -0.28 0.25 -10.97
N PHE A 29 -0.41 -1.03 -11.33
CA PHE A 29 0.32 -2.17 -10.76
C PHE A 29 0.07 -2.48 -9.27
N ALA A 30 -0.93 -1.88 -8.63
CA ALA A 30 -1.18 -2.08 -7.19
C ALA A 30 -1.41 -3.56 -6.85
N PHE A 31 -2.42 -4.16 -7.48
CA PHE A 31 -2.80 -5.54 -7.18
C PHE A 31 -1.77 -6.57 -7.66
N GLU A 32 -1.14 -6.33 -8.80
CA GLU A 32 -0.06 -7.17 -9.33
C GLU A 32 1.12 -7.20 -8.35
N THR A 33 1.48 -6.03 -7.81
CA THR A 33 2.59 -5.91 -6.85
C THR A 33 2.24 -6.56 -5.52
N LEU A 34 1.05 -6.32 -4.99
CA LEU A 34 0.60 -6.94 -3.73
C LEU A 34 0.56 -8.47 -3.84
N LYS A 35 0.02 -9.03 -4.94
CA LYS A 35 0.02 -10.47 -5.19
C LYS A 35 1.44 -11.03 -5.25
N LYS A 36 2.35 -10.31 -5.91
CA LYS A 36 3.75 -10.70 -6.00
C LYS A 36 4.42 -10.73 -4.62
N LEU A 37 4.16 -9.74 -3.78
CA LEU A 37 4.64 -9.72 -2.39
C LEU A 37 4.08 -10.90 -1.58
N GLN A 38 2.78 -11.21 -1.69
CA GLN A 38 2.20 -12.39 -1.02
C GLN A 38 2.84 -13.70 -1.48
N ASN A 39 3.04 -13.87 -2.80
CA ASN A 39 3.69 -15.04 -3.37
C ASN A 39 5.16 -15.20 -2.92
N GLU A 40 5.81 -14.11 -2.55
CA GLU A 40 7.18 -14.10 -2.01
C GLU A 40 7.23 -14.35 -0.49
N GLY A 41 6.07 -14.53 0.14
CA GLY A 41 5.93 -14.91 1.55
C GLY A 41 5.65 -13.73 2.50
N TYR A 42 5.51 -12.50 1.98
CA TYR A 42 5.15 -11.36 2.80
C TYR A 42 3.69 -11.47 3.26
N ARG A 43 3.44 -11.12 4.52
CA ARG A 43 2.08 -10.96 5.05
C ARG A 43 1.66 -9.51 4.94
N LEU A 44 0.48 -9.28 4.37
CA LEU A 44 -0.05 -7.94 4.16
C LEU A 44 -1.13 -7.63 5.18
N ILE A 45 -1.01 -6.49 5.86
CA ILE A 45 -2.05 -5.94 6.71
C ILE A 45 -2.69 -4.76 5.97
N LEU A 46 -4.01 -4.76 5.83
CA LEU A 46 -4.71 -3.55 5.41
C LEU A 46 -4.69 -2.56 6.57
N TRP A 47 -4.06 -1.40 6.38
CA TRP A 47 -3.90 -0.37 7.41
C TRP A 47 -4.53 0.94 6.94
N THR A 48 -5.83 1.10 7.20
CA THR A 48 -6.63 2.20 6.66
C THR A 48 -7.45 2.90 7.73
N TYR A 49 -7.67 4.20 7.56
CA TYR A 49 -8.60 4.95 8.42
C TYR A 49 -10.09 4.60 8.17
N ARG A 50 -10.40 3.84 7.11
CA ARG A 50 -11.77 3.34 6.87
C ARG A 50 -12.23 2.48 8.06
N SER A 51 -13.51 2.59 8.39
CA SER A 51 -14.15 1.87 9.50
C SER A 51 -15.58 1.47 9.14
N GLY A 52 -16.17 0.54 9.89
CA GLY A 52 -17.54 0.07 9.68
C GLY A 52 -17.76 -0.45 8.25
N GLU A 53 -18.89 -0.08 7.65
CA GLU A 53 -19.26 -0.49 6.29
C GLU A 53 -18.19 -0.12 5.24
N LYS A 54 -17.53 1.03 5.40
CA LYS A 54 -16.50 1.48 4.45
C LYS A 54 -15.22 0.65 4.52
N LEU A 55 -14.92 0.08 5.68
CA LEU A 55 -13.84 -0.89 5.82
C LEU A 55 -14.21 -2.19 5.12
N SER A 56 -15.43 -2.69 5.34
CA SER A 56 -15.93 -3.90 4.68
C SER A 56 -15.90 -3.75 3.15
N GLU A 57 -16.37 -2.62 2.62
CA GLU A 57 -16.30 -2.31 1.18
C GLU A 57 -14.86 -2.38 0.63
N ALA A 58 -13.88 -1.83 1.35
CA ALA A 58 -12.47 -1.86 0.94
C ALA A 58 -11.88 -3.27 0.98
N VAL A 59 -12.22 -4.05 2.01
CA VAL A 59 -11.81 -5.46 2.14
C VAL A 59 -12.39 -6.29 1.00
N GLU A 60 -13.69 -6.19 0.72
CA GLU A 60 -14.34 -6.91 -0.38
C GLU A 60 -13.79 -6.49 -1.74
N PHE A 61 -13.52 -5.20 -1.94
CA PHE A 61 -12.92 -4.70 -3.17
C PHE A 61 -11.53 -5.32 -3.43
N CYS A 62 -10.69 -5.39 -2.39
CA CYS A 62 -9.39 -6.06 -2.49
C CYS A 62 -9.53 -7.57 -2.75
N ARG A 63 -10.46 -8.24 -2.06
CA ARG A 63 -10.73 -9.68 -2.27
C ARG A 63 -11.19 -9.98 -3.69
N ALA A 64 -12.10 -9.17 -4.24
CA ALA A 64 -12.57 -9.30 -5.62
C ALA A 64 -11.45 -9.09 -6.65
N ASN A 65 -10.40 -8.34 -6.29
CA ASN A 65 -9.19 -8.17 -7.08
C ASN A 65 -8.11 -9.22 -6.76
N GLY A 66 -8.40 -10.23 -5.94
CA GLY A 66 -7.52 -11.34 -5.62
C GLY A 66 -6.45 -11.02 -4.57
N ILE A 67 -6.72 -10.10 -3.65
CA ILE A 67 -5.90 -9.85 -2.45
C ILE A 67 -6.71 -10.17 -1.21
N GLU A 68 -6.19 -11.09 -0.41
CA GLU A 68 -6.70 -11.40 0.93
C GLU A 68 -5.66 -10.98 1.95
N PHE A 69 -6.03 -10.12 2.90
CA PHE A 69 -5.09 -9.61 3.89
C PHE A 69 -4.94 -10.59 5.05
N TYR A 70 -3.73 -10.65 5.61
CA TYR A 70 -3.43 -11.39 6.83
C TYR A 70 -4.17 -10.82 8.04
N ALA A 71 -4.29 -9.49 8.12
CA ALA A 71 -5.10 -8.82 9.13
C ALA A 71 -5.60 -7.48 8.58
N VAL A 72 -6.61 -6.90 9.24
CA VAL A 72 -7.21 -5.62 8.84
C VAL A 72 -7.26 -4.72 10.07
N ASN A 73 -6.54 -3.59 10.03
CA ASN A 73 -6.41 -2.65 11.14
C ASN A 73 -5.96 -3.26 12.48
N SER A 74 -5.23 -4.37 12.40
CA SER A 74 -4.76 -5.18 13.52
C SER A 74 -3.35 -5.69 13.25
N SER A 75 -2.55 -5.92 14.29
CA SER A 75 -1.17 -6.42 14.19
C SER A 75 -1.10 -7.88 13.73
N PHE A 76 -2.17 -8.65 13.94
CA PHE A 76 -2.28 -10.05 13.53
C PHE A 76 -3.75 -10.48 13.39
N GLU A 77 -3.97 -11.63 12.76
CA GLU A 77 -5.30 -12.21 12.57
C GLU A 77 -5.94 -12.54 13.92
N GLY A 78 -7.19 -12.10 14.12
CA GLY A 78 -7.93 -12.36 15.35
C GLY A 78 -7.50 -11.53 16.57
N GLU A 79 -6.72 -10.46 16.38
CA GLU A 79 -6.39 -9.53 17.47
C GLU A 79 -7.65 -8.85 18.02
N GLU A 80 -7.91 -9.04 19.32
CA GLU A 80 -8.92 -8.29 20.06
C GLU A 80 -8.26 -7.06 20.71
N TYR A 81 -8.67 -5.85 20.30
CA TYR A 81 -8.07 -4.61 20.78
C TYR A 81 -8.63 -4.17 22.15
N ASP A 82 -7.76 -4.11 23.16
CA ASP A 82 -8.02 -3.49 24.47
C ASP A 82 -7.29 -2.14 24.60
N PRO A 83 -8.01 -1.00 24.60
CA PRO A 83 -7.41 0.33 24.72
C PRO A 83 -6.71 0.60 26.06
N LYS A 84 -6.93 -0.23 27.10
CA LYS A 84 -6.24 -0.08 28.40
C LYS A 84 -4.88 -0.77 28.45
N GLN A 85 -4.66 -1.77 27.60
CA GLN A 85 -3.48 -2.62 27.64
C GLN A 85 -2.66 -2.57 26.34
N GLN A 86 -3.22 -2.02 25.26
CA GLN A 86 -2.59 -2.03 23.94
C GLN A 86 -2.51 -0.64 23.29
N SER A 87 -1.42 -0.42 22.57
CA SER A 87 -1.26 0.75 21.69
C SER A 87 -2.19 0.64 20.48
N ARG A 88 -2.73 1.77 20.02
CA ARG A 88 -3.46 1.84 18.73
C ARG A 88 -2.58 1.57 17.52
N LYS A 89 -1.26 1.74 17.64
CA LYS A 89 -0.33 1.55 16.52
C LYS A 89 -0.10 0.06 16.31
N ILE A 90 -0.39 -0.44 15.12
CA ILE A 90 -0.11 -1.83 14.73
C ILE A 90 1.39 -2.10 14.62
N ASN A 91 1.75 -3.37 14.80
CA ASN A 91 3.11 -3.84 14.62
C ASN A 91 3.33 -4.38 13.20
N ALA A 92 4.22 -3.75 12.42
CA ALA A 92 4.61 -4.17 11.08
C ALA A 92 6.09 -3.83 10.81
N ASP A 93 6.73 -4.57 9.90
CA ASP A 93 8.13 -4.33 9.52
C ASP A 93 8.27 -3.15 8.55
N LEU A 94 7.25 -2.94 7.71
CA LEU A 94 7.20 -1.88 6.70
C LEU A 94 5.80 -1.25 6.64
N PHE A 95 5.75 0.04 6.37
CA PHE A 95 4.51 0.80 6.15
C PHE A 95 4.54 1.43 4.76
N ILE A 96 3.57 1.09 3.92
CA ILE A 96 3.36 1.67 2.60
C ILE A 96 2.13 2.57 2.67
N ASP A 97 2.35 3.87 2.56
CA ASP A 97 1.33 4.89 2.75
C ASP A 97 1.66 6.10 1.85
N ASP A 98 0.64 6.71 1.27
CA ASP A 98 0.83 7.84 0.37
C ASP A 98 1.21 9.14 1.08
N ARG A 99 0.92 9.20 2.38
CA ARG A 99 1.24 10.31 3.28
C ARG A 99 2.59 10.15 3.98
N ASN A 100 3.35 9.10 3.66
CA ASN A 100 4.73 8.97 4.14
C ASN A 100 5.58 10.19 3.74
N LEU A 101 6.58 10.53 4.57
CA LEU A 101 7.52 11.60 4.24
C LEU A 101 8.24 11.27 2.93
N GLY A 102 8.12 12.15 1.92
CA GLY A 102 8.60 11.91 0.55
C GLY A 102 7.51 11.48 -0.43
N GLY A 103 6.30 11.19 0.04
CA GLY A 103 5.13 10.81 -0.75
C GLY A 103 5.18 9.38 -1.30
N PHE A 104 4.14 9.01 -2.05
CA PHE A 104 4.06 7.69 -2.69
C PHE A 104 4.86 7.63 -4.01
N PRO A 105 5.94 6.83 -4.11
CA PRO A 105 6.73 6.75 -5.34
C PRO A 105 6.05 5.93 -6.45
N GLY A 106 4.99 5.18 -6.10
CA GLY A 106 4.29 4.27 -7.01
C GLY A 106 4.74 2.81 -6.84
N TRP A 107 3.86 1.88 -7.18
CA TRP A 107 4.01 0.45 -6.89
C TRP A 107 5.24 -0.21 -7.51
N GLY A 108 5.65 0.22 -8.71
CA GLY A 108 6.87 -0.28 -9.35
C GLY A 108 8.12 0.03 -8.51
N GLU A 109 8.24 1.25 -8.00
CA GLU A 109 9.39 1.67 -7.20
C GLU A 109 9.34 1.06 -5.78
N VAL A 110 8.15 0.98 -5.19
CA VAL A 110 7.91 0.25 -3.92
C VAL A 110 8.43 -1.19 -4.02
N TYR A 111 8.08 -1.92 -5.08
CA TYR A 111 8.52 -3.31 -5.24
C TYR A 111 10.05 -3.44 -5.34
N GLN A 112 10.70 -2.53 -6.08
CA GLN A 112 12.16 -2.51 -6.23
C GLN A 112 12.84 -2.25 -4.87
N VAL A 113 12.37 -1.27 -4.10
CA VAL A 113 12.90 -0.96 -2.75
C VAL A 113 12.80 -2.18 -1.83
N ILE A 114 11.64 -2.85 -1.80
CA ILE A 114 11.41 -4.01 -0.92
C ILE A 114 12.26 -5.21 -1.34
N SER A 115 12.30 -5.51 -2.63
CA SER A 115 12.90 -6.76 -3.15
C SER A 115 14.41 -6.67 -3.30
N GLN A 116 14.92 -5.51 -3.69
CA GLN A 116 16.34 -5.30 -3.98
C GLN A 116 17.08 -4.61 -2.82
N LYS A 117 16.38 -4.29 -1.72
CA LYS A 117 16.93 -3.56 -0.57
C LYS A 117 17.65 -2.27 -0.98
N ILE A 118 17.14 -1.59 -2.01
CA ILE A 118 17.68 -0.30 -2.45
C ILE A 118 17.42 0.71 -1.33
N GLU A 119 18.44 1.48 -0.95
CA GLU A 119 18.26 2.61 -0.03
C GLU A 119 17.29 3.62 -0.65
N PHE A 120 16.20 3.89 0.06
CA PHE A 120 15.27 4.95 -0.32
C PHE A 120 15.89 6.29 0.03
N THR A 121 16.51 6.95 -0.95
CA THR A 121 16.98 8.33 -0.79
C THR A 121 15.80 9.30 -0.94
N LEU A 122 15.52 10.06 0.12
CA LEU A 122 14.65 11.24 0.04
C LEU A 122 15.30 12.27 -0.89
N HIS A 123 14.95 12.23 -2.18
CA HIS A 123 15.38 13.24 -3.12
C HIS A 123 14.84 14.60 -2.66
N HIS A 124 15.74 15.46 -2.18
CA HIS A 124 15.43 16.84 -1.86
C HIS A 124 15.10 17.58 -3.17
N GLY A 125 13.81 17.74 -3.46
CA GLY A 125 13.32 18.85 -4.27
C GLY A 125 13.60 18.86 -5.78
N GLU A 126 14.09 17.79 -6.41
CA GLU A 126 14.08 17.75 -7.88
C GLU A 126 12.71 17.29 -8.37
N LYS A 127 11.87 18.26 -8.75
CA LYS A 127 10.65 18.02 -9.52
C LYS A 127 11.04 17.13 -10.71
N LYS A 128 10.56 15.88 -10.77
CA LYS A 128 10.63 15.07 -12.00
C LYS A 128 10.06 15.94 -13.13
N GLU A 129 10.93 16.44 -14.01
CA GLU A 129 10.50 17.17 -15.20
C GLU A 129 9.57 16.24 -15.96
N GLN A 130 8.29 16.60 -16.05
CA GLN A 130 7.38 15.95 -16.96
C GLN A 130 7.97 16.15 -18.35
N LYS A 131 8.58 15.10 -18.92
CA LYS A 131 8.99 15.10 -20.33
C LYS A 131 7.73 15.39 -21.15
N LYS A 132 7.59 16.63 -21.61
CA LYS A 132 6.55 17.01 -22.57
C LYS A 132 6.66 16.02 -23.72
N LYS A 133 5.61 15.23 -23.96
CA LYS A 133 5.50 14.42 -25.17
C LYS A 133 5.64 15.39 -26.34
N ARG A 134 6.79 15.39 -27.00
CA ARG A 134 6.95 16.10 -28.27
C ARG A 134 5.99 15.42 -29.23
N GLY A 135 4.91 16.11 -29.56
CA GLY A 135 3.94 15.65 -30.54
C GLY A 135 4.68 15.34 -31.84
N PHE A 136 4.53 14.12 -32.33
CA PHE A 136 4.85 13.77 -33.70
C PHE A 136 3.78 14.39 -34.59
N PHE A 137 3.95 15.68 -34.90
CA PHE A 137 3.39 16.29 -36.09
C PHE A 137 4.55 16.79 -36.93
N ARG A 138 4.96 15.97 -37.91
CA ARG A 138 5.62 16.46 -39.12
C ARG A 138 5.47 15.43 -40.24
N LEU A 139 4.83 15.91 -41.30
CA LEU A 139 4.51 15.34 -42.60
C LEU A 139 3.35 14.34 -42.64
#